data_AF-A0A2S6T9N4-F1
#
_entry.id   AF-A0A2S6T9N4-F1
#
_cell.length_a   1.000
_cell.length_b   1.000
_cell.length_c   1.000
_cell.angle_alpha   90.00
_cell.angle_beta   90.00
_cell.angle_gamma   90.00
#
_symmetry.space_group_name_H-M   'P 1'
#
loop_
_entity.id
_entity.type
_entity.pdbx_description
1 polymer ?
#
loop_
_entity_poly.entity_id
_entity_poly.type
_entity_poly.pdbx_seq_one_letter_code
_entity_poly.pdbx_strand_id
1 'polypeptide(L)' 'MEQYPAVRMMVRHGSLLAILVGLSLPALALFGVLGAGWHWVWLLAALVAGAALWFVFRTFAELTQIIADMLLPQ' A
#
# COMPACT_ATOMS: atom_id res chain seq x y z
N MET A 1 23.56 2.30 4.06
CA MET A 1 22.26 2.51 3.35
C MET A 1 22.31 3.55 2.22
N GLU A 2 23.37 4.36 2.08
CA GLU A 2 23.49 5.33 0.96
C GLU A 2 23.54 4.66 -0.43
N GLN A 3 23.96 3.40 -0.48
CA GLN A 3 24.05 2.61 -1.72
C GLN A 3 22.69 2.07 -2.22
N TYR A 4 21.65 2.03 -1.38
CA TYR A 4 20.32 1.47 -1.72
C TYR A 4 19.17 2.39 -1.24
N PRO A 5 18.96 3.53 -1.90
CA PRO A 5 17.97 4.55 -1.47
C PRO A 5 16.53 4.03 -1.48
N ALA A 6 16.19 3.16 -2.44
CA ALA A 6 14.86 2.57 -2.53
C ALA A 6 14.53 1.66 -1.33
N VAL A 7 15.50 0.84 -0.89
CA VAL A 7 15.35 -0.03 0.28
C VAL A 7 15.16 0.82 1.55
N ARG A 8 15.98 1.87 1.72
CA ARG A 8 15.83 2.81 2.83
C ARG A 8 14.46 3.47 2.86
N MET A 9 13.93 3.86 1.70
CA MET A 9 12.59 4.44 1.61
C MET A 9 11.51 3.43 1.99
N MET A 10 11.63 2.19 1.53
CA MET A 10 10.69 1.10 1.85
C MET A 10 10.70 0.75 3.34
N VAL A 11 11.88 0.65 3.97
CA VAL A 11 11.98 0.37 5.41
C VAL A 11 11.39 1.52 6.24
N ARG A 12 11.65 2.77 5.85
CA ARG A 12 11.20 3.93 6.63
C ARG A 12 9.71 4.27 6.42
N HIS A 13 9.18 4.08 5.21
CA HIS A 13 7.85 4.55 4.84
C HIS A 13 6.94 3.45 4.29
N GLY A 14 7.38 2.19 4.21
CA GLY A 14 6.63 1.11 3.57
C GLY A 14 5.24 0.88 4.18
N SER A 15 5.12 0.98 5.51
CA SER A 15 3.82 0.91 6.19
C SER A 15 2.88 2.05 5.77
N LEU A 16 3.40 3.27 5.71
CA LEU A 16 2.63 4.44 5.28
C LEU A 16 2.22 4.31 3.80
N LEU A 17 3.15 3.89 2.93
CA LEU A 17 2.88 3.65 1.52
C LEU A 17 1.82 2.58 1.31
N ALA A 18 1.86 1.49 2.08
CA ALA A 18 0.85 0.44 2.03
C ALA A 18 -0.55 1.00 2.34
N ILE A 19 -0.67 1.85 3.37
CA ILE A 19 -1.94 2.49 3.74
C ILE A 19 -2.42 3.42 2.62
N LEU A 20 -1.54 4.29 2.10
CA LEU A 20 -1.90 5.22 1.01
C LEU A 20 -2.38 4.47 -0.23
N VAL A 21 -1.66 3.43 -0.63
CA VAL A 21 -1.99 2.62 -1.80
C VAL A 21 -3.28 1.83 -1.56
N GLY A 22 -3.45 1.23 -0.39
CA GLY A 22 -4.68 0.51 -0.03
C GLY A 22 -5.93 1.40 0.00
N LEU A 23 -5.80 2.63 0.50
CA LEU A 23 -6.91 3.58 0.59
C LEU A 23 -7.22 4.27 -0.73
N SER A 24 -6.29 4.27 -1.69
CA SER A 24 -6.49 4.91 -3.00
C SER A 24 -7.69 4.34 -3.75
N LEU A 25 -7.90 3.01 -3.72
CA LEU A 25 -9.01 2.35 -4.39
C LEU A 25 -10.38 2.72 -3.78
N PRO A 26 -10.61 2.58 -2.46
CA PRO A 26 -11.84 3.05 -1.82
C PRO A 26 -12.10 4.54 -2.05
N ALA A 27 -11.07 5.38 -1.98
CA ALA A 27 -11.21 6.82 -2.20
C ALA A 27 -11.70 7.11 -3.63
N LEU A 28 -11.07 6.51 -4.65
CA LEU A 28 -11.48 6.67 -6.05
C LEU A 28 -12.91 6.16 -6.29
N ALA A 29 -13.26 5.01 -5.72
CA ALA A 29 -14.61 4.47 -5.85
C ALA A 29 -15.66 5.35 -5.16
N LEU A 30 -15.34 5.93 -4.00
CA LEU A 30 -16.21 6.88 -3.31
C LEU A 30 -16.43 8.14 -4.16
N PHE A 31 -15.37 8.69 -4.76
CA PHE A 31 -15.50 9.80 -5.71
C PHE A 31 -16.34 9.42 -6.93
N GLY A 32 -16.19 8.21 -7.47
CA GLY A 32 -17.01 7.72 -8.59
C GLY A 32 -18.49 7.57 -8.24
N VAL A 33 -18.80 7.04 -7.05
CA VAL A 33 -20.18 6.89 -6.58
C VAL A 33 -20.84 8.25 -6.35
N LEU A 34 -20.14 9.18 -5.69
CA LEU A 34 -20.70 10.49 -5.34
C LEU A 34 -20.70 11.49 -6.50
N GLY A 35 -19.70 11.45 -7.38
CA GLY A 35 -19.50 12.43 -8.44
C GLY A 35 -19.95 11.96 -9.83
N ALA A 36 -19.91 10.66 -10.11
CA ALA A 36 -20.24 10.09 -11.43
C ALA A 36 -21.44 9.13 -11.40
N GLY A 37 -22.12 8.99 -10.26
CA GLY A 37 -23.30 8.14 -10.11
C GLY A 37 -23.02 6.65 -10.25
N TRP A 38 -21.80 6.21 -9.96
CA TRP A 38 -21.47 4.78 -10.00
C TRP A 38 -22.30 3.99 -8.99
N HIS A 39 -22.62 2.75 -9.36
CA HIS A 39 -23.35 1.85 -8.47
C HIS A 39 -22.53 1.54 -7.21
N TRP A 40 -23.18 1.48 -6.04
CA TRP A 40 -22.54 1.27 -4.74
C TRP A 40 -21.72 -0.03 -4.63
N VAL A 41 -22.02 -1.02 -5.48
CA VAL A 41 -21.26 -2.27 -5.60
C VAL A 41 -19.78 -2.01 -5.92
N TRP A 42 -19.46 -0.96 -6.68
CA TRP A 42 -18.06 -0.58 -6.96
C TRP A 42 -17.30 -0.17 -5.70
N LEU A 43 -17.99 0.42 -4.71
CA LEU A 43 -17.39 0.80 -3.44
C LEU A 43 -17.07 -0.44 -2.60
N LEU A 44 -17.95 -1.44 -2.56
CA LEU A 44 -17.66 -2.72 -1.91
C LEU A 44 -16.48 -3.43 -2.58
N ALA A 45 -16.47 -3.51 -3.90
CA ALA A 45 -15.37 -4.13 -4.64
C ALA A 45 -14.05 -3.41 -4.36
N ALA A 46 -14.06 -2.07 -4.31
CA ALA A 46 -12.88 -1.26 -4.02
C ALA A 46 -12.40 -1.40 -2.57
N LEU A 47 -13.30 -1.59 -1.59
CA LEU A 47 -12.92 -1.90 -0.21
C LEU A 47 -12.17 -3.22 -0.11
N VAL A 48 -12.70 -4.28 -0.75
CA VAL A 48 -12.05 -5.60 -0.75
C VAL A 48 -10.72 -5.55 -1.49
N ALA A 49 -10.69 -4.95 -2.69
CA ALA A 49 -9.47 -4.81 -3.47
C ALA A 49 -8.42 -3.93 -2.78
N GLY A 50 -8.84 -2.82 -2.15
CA GLY A 50 -7.97 -1.93 -1.38
C GLY A 50 -7.34 -2.61 -0.16
N ALA A 51 -8.13 -3.40 0.57
CA ALA A 51 -7.63 -4.20 1.70
C ALA A 51 -6.61 -5.26 1.23
N ALA A 52 -6.89 -5.95 0.12
CA ALA A 52 -5.96 -6.91 -0.46
C ALA A 52 -4.65 -6.23 -0.92
N LEU A 53 -4.76 -5.07 -1.58
CA LEU A 53 -3.61 -4.30 -2.05
C LEU A 53 -2.75 -3.78 -0.89
N TRP A 54 -3.38 -3.25 0.16
CA TRP A 54 -2.72 -2.88 1.42
C TRP A 54 -1.93 -4.06 2.00
N PHE A 55 -2.56 -5.23 2.09
CA PHE A 55 -1.94 -6.42 2.66
C PHE A 55 -0.70 -6.84 1.88
N VAL A 56 -0.78 -6.86 0.55
CA VAL A 56 0.36 -7.19 -0.33
C VAL A 56 1.51 -6.19 -0.15
N PHE A 57 1.22 -4.89 -0.18
CA PHE A 57 2.25 -3.86 0.00
C PHE A 57 2.88 -3.91 1.40
N ARG A 58 2.07 -4.12 2.43
CA ARG A 58 2.56 -4.28 3.80
C ARG A 58 3.51 -5.48 3.90
N THR A 59 3.11 -6.62 3.34
CA THR A 59 3.91 -7.83 3.34
C THR A 59 5.23 -7.61 2.61
N PHE A 60 5.20 -6.93 1.46
CA PHE A 60 6.40 -6.59 0.71
C PHE A 60 7.35 -5.66 1.48
N ALA A 61 6.82 -4.66 2.19
CA ALA A 61 7.62 -3.78 3.04
C ALA A 61 8.27 -4.54 4.21
N GLU A 62 7.51 -5.41 4.88
CA GLU A 62 8.01 -6.26 5.97
C GLU A 62 9.11 -7.21 5.49
N LEU A 63 8.91 -7.88 4.35
CA LEU A 63 9.92 -8.74 3.74
C LEU A 63 11.18 -7.97 3.35
N THR A 64 11.01 -6.77 2.78
CA THR A 64 12.14 -5.90 2.42
C THR A 64 12.95 -5.50 3.66
N GLN A 65 12.27 -5.21 4.78
CA GLN A 65 12.92 -4.91 6.05
C GLN A 65 13.69 -6.12 6.58
N ILE A 66 13.08 -7.32 6.61
CA ILE A 66 13.74 -8.54 7.07
C ILE A 66 15.01 -8.81 6.25
N ILE A 67 14.93 -8.70 4.92
CA ILE A 67 16.08 -8.90 4.04
C ILE A 67 17.15 -7.83 4.28
N ALA A 68 16.74 -6.57 4.47
CA ALA A 68 17.67 -5.48 4.77
C ALA A 68 18.41 -5.73 6.09
N ASP A 69 17.70 -6.19 7.12
CA ASP A 69 18.27 -6.51 8.43
C ASP A 69 19.23 -7.72 8.35
N MET A 70 18.97 -8.70 7.49
CA MET A 70 19.86 -9.86 7.27
C MET A 70 21.11 -9.53 6.43
N LEU A 71 20.97 -8.72 5.37
CA LEU A 71 22.05 -8.41 4.44
C LEU A 71 22.95 -7.25 4.90
N LEU A 72 22.38 -6.31 5.65
CA LEU A 72 23.06 -5.13 6.17
C LEU A 72 22.78 -5.01 7.67
N PRO A 73 23.28 -5.96 8.48
CA PRO A 73 23.16 -5.88 9.93
C PRO A 73 23.83 -4.58 10.39
N GLN A 74 23.12 -3.83 11.22
CA GLN A 74 23.66 -2.62 11.86
C GLN A 74 24.87 -2.97 12.74
#